data_AF-A0A378MVS0-F1
#
_entry.id   AF-A0A378MVS0-F1
#
_cell.length_a   1.000
_cell.length_b   1.000
_cell.length_c   1.000
_cell.angle_alpha   90.00
_cell.angle_beta   90.00
_cell.angle_gamma   90.00
#
_symmetry.space_group_name_H-M   'P 1'
#
loop_
_entity.id
_entity.type
_entity.pdbx_description
1 polymer ?
#
loop_
_entity_poly.entity_id
_entity_poly.type
_entity_poly.pdbx_seq_one_letter_code
_entity_poly.pdbx_strand_id
1 'polypeptide(L)' 'MTAPTQILLIDDHPLMRQGMRQLLELDHQFSVVGEASNGTTVSNLHYDLSRM' A
#
# COMPACT_ATOMS: atom_id res chain seq x y z
N MET A 1 16.48 14.39 4.78
CA MET A 1 15.69 13.17 5.07
C MET A 1 14.72 12.99 3.92
N THR A 2 14.74 11.84 3.24
CA THR A 2 13.80 11.52 2.15
C THR A 2 12.49 11.01 2.74
N ALA A 3 11.36 11.40 2.17
CA ALA A 3 10.05 10.86 2.57
C ALA A 3 9.98 9.35 2.26
N PRO A 4 9.21 8.56 3.02
CA PRO A 4 9.04 7.13 2.76
C PRO A 4 8.37 6.90 1.40
N THR A 5 8.76 5.80 0.74
CA THR A 5 8.15 5.34 -0.51
C THR A 5 6.75 4.82 -0.20
N GLN A 6 5.76 5.39 -0.90
CA GLN A 6 4.36 5.10 -0.65
C GLN A 6 3.91 3.95 -1.55
N ILE A 7 3.30 2.92 -0.96
CA ILE A 7 2.95 1.66 -1.61
C ILE A 7 1.45 1.42 -1.54
N LEU A 8 0.86 1.07 -2.68
CA LEU A 8 -0.50 0.54 -2.80
C LEU A 8 -0.41 -0.97 -3.04
N LEU A 9 -1.00 -1.78 -2.16
CA LEU A 9 -1.02 -3.24 -2.32
C LEU A 9 -2.31 -3.68 -3.00
N ILE A 10 -2.19 -4.32 -4.16
CA ILE A 10 -3.32 -4.87 -4.92
C ILE A 10 -3.09 -6.38 -5.06
N ASP A 11 -3.85 -7.16 -4.30
CA ASP A 11 -3.75 -8.61 -4.30
C ASP A 11 -5.10 -9.21 -3.86
N ASP A 12 -5.63 -10.15 -4.63
CA ASP A 12 -6.93 -10.80 -4.40
C ASP A 12 -6.86 -11.89 -3.31
N HIS A 13 -5.67 -12.23 -2.82
CA HIS A 13 -5.41 -13.21 -1.77
C HIS A 13 -5.12 -12.50 -0.43
N PRO A 14 -6.07 -12.49 0.52
CA PRO A 14 -5.90 -11.78 1.81
C PRO A 14 -4.63 -12.16 2.58
N LEU A 15 -4.21 -13.42 2.50
CA LEU A 15 -3.01 -13.92 3.20
C LEU A 15 -1.72 -13.30 2.65
N MET A 16 -1.58 -13.20 1.32
CA MET A 16 -0.39 -12.63 0.68
C MET A 16 -0.31 -11.13 0.97
N ARG A 17 -1.44 -10.43 0.85
CA ARG A 17 -1.52 -9.00 1.15
C ARG A 17 -1.11 -8.69 2.59
N GLN A 18 -1.59 -9.47 3.56
CA GLN A 18 -1.20 -9.32 4.96
C GLN A 18 0.30 -9.58 5.17
N GLY A 19 0.85 -10.64 4.56
CA GLY A 19 2.28 -10.96 4.64
C GLY A 19 3.16 -9.84 4.05
N MET A 20 2.79 -9.31 2.89
CA MET A 20 3.51 -8.19 2.26
C MET A 20 3.44 -6.92 3.10
N ARG A 21 2.27 -6.60 3.67
CA ARG A 21 2.12 -5.46 4.57
C ARG A 21 3.08 -5.57 5.77
N GLN A 22 3.09 -6.73 6.43
CA GLN A 22 3.96 -6.96 7.59
C GLN A 22 5.44 -6.80 7.24
N LEU A 23 5.88 -7.31 6.08
CA LEU A 23 7.27 -7.16 5.63
C LEU A 23 7.63 -5.71 5.34
N LEU A 24 6.74 -4.95 4.71
CA LEU A 24 6.96 -3.54 4.39
C LEU A 24 6.96 -2.64 5.64
N GLU A 25 6.17 -2.98 6.65
CA GLU A 25 6.12 -2.25 7.92
C GLU A 25 7.40 -2.40 8.77
N LEU A 26 8.26 -3.39 8.47
CA LEU A 26 9.56 -3.56 9.14
C LEU A 26 10.59 -2.51 8.73
N ASP A 27 10.39 -1.83 7.60
CA ASP A 27 11.31 -0.85 7.07
C ASP A 27 10.64 0.53 6.96
N HIS A 28 11.15 1.49 7.73
CA HIS A 28 10.68 2.87 7.76
C HIS A 28 10.84 3.63 6.44
N GLN A 29 11.56 3.05 5.46
CA GLN A 29 11.63 3.57 4.10
C GLN A 29 10.35 3.34 3.30
N PHE A 30 9.42 2.51 3.78
CA PHE A 30 8.15 2.21 3.11
C PHE A 30 6.94 2.61 3.95
N SER A 31 5.86 2.97 3.27
CA SER A 31 4.56 3.24 3.88
C SER A 31 3.47 2.65 3.01
N VAL A 32 2.73 1.66 3.55
CA VAL A 32 1.54 1.11 2.87
C VAL A 32 0.40 2.10 3.06
N VAL A 33 0.08 2.81 1.99
CA VAL A 33 -0.93 3.88 2.02
C VAL A 33 -2.33 3.35 1.77
N GLY A 34 -2.46 2.14 1.18
CA GLY A 34 -3.69 1.39 1.21
C GLY A 34 -3.63 0.05 0.49
N GLU A 35 -4.79 -0.60 0.47
CA GLU A 35 -4.94 -2.00 0.10
C GLU A 35 -6.21 -2.21 -0.72
N ALA A 36 -6.12 -3.10 -1.70
CA ALA A 36 -7.22 -3.44 -2.58
C ALA A 36 -7.18 -4.94 -2.94
N SER A 37 -8.35 -5.54 -3.14
CA SER A 37 -8.47 -6.89 -3.71
C SER A 37 -8.47 -6.89 -5.24
N ASN A 38 -8.59 -5.72 -5.86
CA ASN A 38 -8.55 -5.51 -7.31
C ASN A 38 -8.23 -4.04 -7.62
N GLY A 39 -7.77 -3.73 -8.84
CA GLY A 39 -7.35 -2.37 -9.20
C GLY A 39 -8.46 -1.31 -9.21
N THR A 40 -9.73 -1.70 -9.03
CA THR A 40 -10.88 -0.80 -9.01
C THR A 40 -11.33 -0.41 -7.60
N THR A 41 -10.89 -1.12 -6.55
CA THR A 41 -11.40 -0.95 -5.18
C THR A 41 -10.31 -0.43 -4.26
N VAL A 42 -10.06 0.88 -4.28
CA VAL A 42 -9.13 1.52 -3.34
C VAL A 42 -9.94 2.16 -2.22
N SER A 43 -10.41 1.34 -1.27
CA SER A 43 -11.51 1.73 -0.38
C SER A 43 -11.16 2.56 0.86
N ASN A 44 -9.95 3.12 1.02
CA ASN A 44 -9.70 4.05 2.15
C ASN A 44 -8.51 5.00 1.98
N LEU A 45 -8.13 5.31 0.74
CA LEU A 45 -6.99 6.18 0.49
C LEU A 45 -7.43 7.64 0.36
N HIS A 46 -7.03 8.42 1.36
CA HIS A 46 -6.98 9.88 1.33
C HIS A 46 -5.84 10.35 0.41
N TYR A 47 -5.87 9.94 -0.86
CA TYR A 47 -4.72 10.01 -1.74
C TYR A 47 -5.08 10.67 -3.06
N ASP A 48 -4.52 11.87 -3.20
CA ASP A 48 -4.58 12.67 -4.40
C ASP A 48 -3.68 12.03 -5.46
N LEU A 49 -4.27 11.20 -6.32
CA LEU A 49 -3.60 10.55 -7.46
C LEU A 49 -3.21 11.54 -8.58
N SER A 50 -3.33 12.86 -8.36
CA SER A 50 -3.04 13.88 -9.37
C SER A 50 -1.55 14.20 -9.60
N ARG A 51 -0.62 13.44 -8.98
CA ARG A 51 0.83 13.74 -9.03
C ARG A 51 1.77 12.59 -9.42
N MET A 52 1.27 11.49 -9.99
CA MET A 52 2.12 10.47 -10.61
C MET A 52 2.33 10.75 -12.09
#